data_AF-A0A929Y789-F1
#
_entry.id   AF-A0A929Y789-F1
#
_cell.length_a   1.000
_cell.length_b   1.000
_cell.length_c   1.000
_cell.angle_alpha   90.00
_cell.angle_beta   90.00
_cell.angle_gamma   90.00
#
_symmetry.space_group_name_H-M   'P 1'
#
loop_
_entity.id
_entity.type
_entity.pdbx_description
1 polymer ?
#
loop_
_entity_poly.entity_id
_entity_poly.type
_entity_poly.pdbx_seq_one_letter_code
_entity_poly.pdbx_strand_id
1 'polypeptide(L)'
;MREFCYEIVKNPEIFKENGLPAHSDHRFYATEEDGKEGKSRFCSSLNGLWKFHYARNYATAPKDFWREGFDCRNWEEIRVPAHIQLEGYDQPAYTNIQYPWDGIEAIEPGQIPQDFNPVASYVKYFYLPEEKKDEPLFISFQGVESGFALWLNGSYVGYSEDSFTPSDFDLTPFARQGENKIAVQVFKWTAGS
;
A
#
# COMPACT_ATOMS: atom_id res chain seq x y z
N MET A 1 -6.25 19.93 -1.57
CA MET A 1 -5.73 18.62 -1.13
C MET A 1 -4.46 18.35 -1.91
N ARG A 2 -3.41 17.82 -1.28
CA ARG A 2 -2.21 17.38 -2.02
C ARG A 2 -2.58 16.14 -2.82
N GLU A 3 -2.11 16.07 -4.06
CA GLU A 3 -2.21 14.89 -4.91
C GLU A 3 -0.88 14.14 -4.87
N PHE A 4 -0.91 12.83 -5.10
CA PHE A 4 0.30 12.04 -5.24
C PHE A 4 1.06 12.46 -6.51
N CYS A 5 2.37 12.66 -6.38
CA CYS A 5 3.26 12.96 -7.49
C CYS A 5 4.27 11.81 -7.66
N TYR A 6 4.29 11.16 -8.82
CA TYR A 6 5.16 10.01 -9.07
C TYR A 6 6.66 10.33 -8.90
N GLU A 7 7.09 11.58 -9.06
CA GLU A 7 8.48 11.97 -8.87
C GLU A 7 9.00 11.68 -7.44
N ILE A 8 8.13 11.56 -6.44
CA ILE A 8 8.57 11.19 -5.09
C ILE A 8 9.18 9.78 -5.04
N VAL A 9 8.73 8.86 -5.90
CA VAL A 9 9.21 7.47 -5.96
C VAL A 9 10.70 7.40 -6.32
N LYS A 10 11.21 8.44 -6.99
CA LYS A 10 12.61 8.59 -7.42
C LYS A 10 13.43 9.44 -6.46
N ASN A 11 12.80 10.08 -5.47
CA ASN A 11 13.45 11.09 -4.65
C ASN A 11 13.94 10.50 -3.31
N PRO A 12 15.25 10.32 -3.11
CA PRO A 12 15.78 9.75 -1.87
C PRO A 12 15.57 10.64 -0.63
N GLU A 13 15.20 11.92 -0.81
CA GLU A 13 14.89 12.82 0.30
C GLU A 13 13.47 12.61 0.85
N ILE A 14 12.61 11.89 0.14
CA ILE A 14 11.20 11.68 0.48
C ILE A 14 10.91 10.18 0.55
N PHE A 15 11.08 9.60 1.74
CA PHE A 15 10.74 8.19 1.99
C PHE A 15 9.35 8.01 2.62
N LYS A 16 8.69 9.09 3.07
CA LYS A 16 7.40 9.02 3.75
C LYS A 16 6.64 10.34 3.68
N GLU A 17 5.33 10.27 3.44
CA GLU A 17 4.40 11.40 3.55
C GLU A 17 3.18 11.02 4.38
N ASN A 18 2.79 11.87 5.32
CA ASN A 18 1.57 11.76 6.14
C ASN A 18 1.43 10.48 6.99
N GLY A 19 2.43 9.61 7.06
CA GLY A 19 2.38 8.48 7.98
C GLY A 19 2.71 8.89 9.41
N LEU A 20 2.15 8.17 10.38
CA LEU A 20 2.30 8.44 11.80
C LEU A 20 3.76 8.27 12.26
N PRO A 21 4.20 8.99 13.31
CA PRO A 21 5.49 8.74 13.95
C PRO A 21 5.61 7.30 14.43
N ALA A 22 6.82 6.74 14.37
CA ALA A 22 7.08 5.40 14.89
C ALA A 22 6.69 5.29 16.36
N HIS A 23 6.02 4.20 16.72
CA HIS A 23 5.58 3.91 18.07
C HIS A 23 5.73 2.41 18.38
N SER A 24 5.56 2.03 19.64
CA SER A 24 5.62 0.62 20.04
C SER A 24 4.44 -0.18 19.49
N ASP A 25 4.63 -1.50 19.41
CA ASP A 25 3.68 -2.50 18.90
C ASP A 25 2.63 -2.93 19.95
N HIS A 26 2.37 -2.07 20.94
CA HIS A 26 1.45 -2.41 22.02
C HIS A 26 0.04 -2.70 21.50
N ARG A 27 -0.52 -3.81 21.99
CA ARG A 27 -1.89 -4.20 21.67
C ARG A 27 -2.86 -3.57 22.65
N PHE A 28 -4.00 -3.15 22.12
CA PHE A 28 -5.09 -2.57 22.90
C PHE A 28 -6.28 -3.55 22.93
N TYR A 29 -6.83 -3.75 24.12
CA TYR A 29 -7.98 -4.63 24.36
C TYR A 29 -9.04 -3.90 25.16
N ALA A 30 -10.31 -4.18 24.89
CA ALA A 30 -11.42 -3.55 25.59
C ALA A 30 -11.55 -4.09 27.03
N THR A 31 -11.18 -5.35 27.25
CA THR A 31 -11.23 -6.03 28.55
C THR A 31 -9.97 -6.88 28.78
N GLU A 32 -9.74 -7.28 30.04
CA GLU A 32 -8.63 -8.20 30.38
C GLU A 32 -8.83 -9.59 29.76
N GLU A 33 -10.08 -10.06 29.65
CA GLU A 33 -10.42 -11.35 29.03
C GLU A 33 -10.11 -11.35 27.52
N ASP A 34 -10.50 -10.28 26.81
CA ASP A 34 -10.13 -10.03 25.41
C ASP A 34 -8.59 -10.06 25.24
N GLY A 35 -7.86 -9.50 26.22
CA GLY A 35 -6.40 -9.52 26.25
C GLY A 35 -5.80 -10.92 26.44
N LYS A 36 -6.40 -11.75 27.29
CA LYS A 36 -5.99 -13.16 27.49
C LYS A 36 -6.25 -14.01 26.25
N GLU A 37 -7.33 -13.74 25.53
CA GLU A 37 -7.67 -14.44 24.29
C GLU A 37 -6.96 -13.87 23.04
N GLY A 38 -6.32 -12.70 23.16
CA GLY A 38 -5.70 -12.01 22.04
C GLY A 38 -6.69 -11.45 21.02
N LYS A 39 -7.94 -11.20 21.42
CA LYS A 39 -9.01 -10.67 20.55
C LYS A 39 -9.23 -9.19 20.82
N SER A 40 -8.83 -8.32 19.90
CA SER A 40 -9.11 -6.89 20.00
C SER A 40 -10.34 -6.52 19.19
N ARG A 41 -11.32 -5.87 19.83
CA ARG A 41 -12.47 -5.26 19.14
C ARG A 41 -12.09 -3.98 18.40
N PHE A 42 -10.93 -3.40 18.70
CA PHE A 42 -10.43 -2.18 18.07
C PHE A 42 -9.74 -2.46 16.73
N CYS A 43 -9.21 -3.67 16.55
CA CYS A 43 -8.51 -4.05 15.32
C CYS A 43 -9.41 -4.89 14.40
N SER A 44 -9.27 -4.69 13.10
CA SER A 44 -9.93 -5.50 12.08
C SER A 44 -8.97 -5.73 10.93
N SER A 45 -8.84 -6.99 10.51
CA SER A 45 -7.92 -7.34 9.43
C SER A 45 -8.53 -7.01 8.07
N LEU A 46 -7.72 -6.44 7.18
CA LEU A 46 -8.05 -6.30 5.76
C LEU A 46 -7.43 -7.40 4.90
N ASN A 47 -6.82 -8.42 5.51
CA ASN A 47 -6.27 -9.60 4.81
C ASN A 47 -7.38 -10.33 4.01
N GLY A 48 -6.93 -11.23 3.13
CA GLY A 48 -7.80 -11.97 2.23
C GLY A 48 -7.74 -11.40 0.81
N LEU A 49 -8.86 -11.43 0.09
CA LEU A 49 -8.88 -11.06 -1.32
C LEU A 49 -8.96 -9.54 -1.50
N TRP A 50 -8.15 -9.06 -2.45
CA TRP A 50 -8.13 -7.68 -2.94
C TRP A 50 -8.24 -7.69 -4.46
N LYS A 51 -8.93 -6.70 -5.02
CA LYS A 51 -8.94 -6.44 -6.46
C LYS A 51 -7.55 -6.01 -6.89
N PHE A 52 -7.05 -6.57 -7.98
CA PHE A 52 -5.64 -6.49 -8.33
C PHE A 52 -5.44 -6.24 -9.83
N HIS A 53 -4.47 -5.38 -10.13
CA HIS A 53 -3.99 -5.16 -11.49
C HIS A 53 -2.47 -5.03 -11.49
N TYR A 54 -1.82 -5.79 -12.37
CA TYR A 54 -0.39 -5.74 -12.61
C TYR A 54 -0.06 -4.93 -13.89
N ALA A 55 0.92 -4.04 -13.81
CA ALA A 55 1.44 -3.32 -14.97
C ALA A 55 2.97 -3.43 -15.02
N ARG A 56 3.52 -3.40 -16.25
CA ARG A 56 4.97 -3.48 -16.50
C ARG A 56 5.73 -2.28 -15.90
N ASN A 57 5.11 -1.12 -15.90
CA ASN A 57 5.66 0.14 -15.41
C ASN A 57 4.54 1.14 -15.06
N TYR A 58 4.91 2.27 -14.43
CA TYR A 58 3.96 3.30 -14.03
C TYR A 58 3.15 3.88 -15.20
N ALA A 59 3.76 4.06 -16.37
CA ALA A 59 3.08 4.62 -17.55
C ALA A 59 1.93 3.74 -18.05
N THR A 60 2.02 2.42 -17.84
CA THR A 60 1.01 1.42 -18.24
C THR A 60 0.08 1.01 -17.10
N ALA A 61 0.29 1.53 -15.90
CA ALA A 61 -0.59 1.31 -14.76
C ALA A 61 -1.96 1.98 -14.99
N PRO A 62 -3.06 1.43 -14.42
CA PRO A 62 -4.39 1.99 -14.58
C PRO A 62 -4.44 3.38 -13.95
N LYS A 63 -4.56 4.40 -14.81
CA LYS A 63 -4.64 5.80 -14.37
C LYS A 63 -5.92 6.02 -13.58
N ASP A 64 -5.83 6.86 -12.55
CA ASP A 64 -6.99 7.31 -11.76
C ASP A 64 -7.80 6.18 -11.08
N PHE A 65 -7.26 4.95 -10.98
CA PHE A 65 -7.98 3.81 -10.39
C PHE A 65 -8.38 4.04 -8.92
N TRP A 66 -7.68 4.94 -8.23
CA TRP A 66 -7.96 5.37 -6.86
C TRP A 66 -9.20 6.26 -6.74
N ARG A 67 -9.67 6.89 -7.83
CA ARG A 67 -10.87 7.73 -7.82
C ARG A 67 -12.11 6.91 -7.44
N GLU A 68 -13.03 7.56 -6.76
CA GLU A 68 -14.25 6.92 -6.28
C GLU A 68 -15.11 6.35 -7.41
N GLY A 69 -15.25 7.08 -8.52
CA GLY A 69 -16.05 6.66 -9.67
C GLY A 69 -15.41 5.60 -10.57
N PHE A 70 -14.16 5.22 -10.32
CA PHE A 70 -13.51 4.16 -11.11
C PHE A 70 -13.89 2.79 -10.53
N ASP A 71 -14.66 1.98 -11.25
CA ASP A 71 -15.08 0.67 -10.76
C ASP A 71 -14.03 -0.42 -11.01
N CYS A 72 -13.38 -0.87 -9.93
CA CYS A 72 -12.39 -1.96 -9.96
C CYS A 72 -12.99 -3.35 -9.66
N ARG A 73 -14.32 -3.48 -9.50
CA ARG A 73 -14.94 -4.76 -9.09
C ARG A 73 -14.73 -5.90 -10.09
N ASN A 74 -14.54 -5.58 -11.36
CA ASN A 74 -14.30 -6.54 -12.43
C ASN A 74 -12.82 -6.93 -12.58
N TRP A 75 -11.93 -6.38 -11.75
CA TRP A 75 -10.52 -6.80 -11.75
C TRP A 75 -10.38 -8.21 -11.18
N GLU A 76 -9.25 -8.84 -11.54
CA GLU A 76 -8.78 -10.06 -10.91
C GLU A 76 -8.57 -9.87 -9.40
N GLU A 77 -8.41 -10.96 -8.68
CA GLU A 77 -8.21 -10.95 -7.24
C GLU A 77 -6.88 -11.58 -6.87
N ILE A 78 -6.22 -10.99 -5.86
CA ILE A 78 -5.00 -11.54 -5.26
C ILE A 78 -5.20 -11.70 -3.76
N ARG A 79 -4.51 -12.69 -3.17
CA ARG A 79 -4.42 -12.85 -1.71
C ARG A 79 -3.48 -11.81 -1.12
N VAL A 80 -3.87 -11.24 0.01
CA VAL A 80 -3.04 -10.37 0.83
C VAL A 80 -2.96 -10.94 2.25
N PRO A 81 -1.75 -11.15 2.80
CA PRO A 81 -0.43 -10.85 2.21
C PRO A 81 0.04 -11.91 1.21
N ALA A 82 0.78 -11.49 0.18
CA ALA A 82 1.49 -12.37 -0.76
C ALA A 82 2.57 -11.58 -1.53
N HIS A 83 3.60 -12.27 -2.00
CA HIS A 83 4.48 -11.73 -3.05
C HIS A 83 3.83 -12.02 -4.41
N ILE A 84 3.68 -11.00 -5.26
CA ILE A 84 2.98 -11.13 -6.55
C ILE A 84 3.65 -12.14 -7.49
N GLN A 85 4.97 -12.30 -7.38
CA GLN A 85 5.80 -13.28 -8.09
C GLN A 85 5.40 -14.72 -7.79
N LEU A 86 4.88 -14.99 -6.59
CA LEU A 86 4.40 -16.31 -6.19
C LEU A 86 2.92 -16.54 -6.53
N GLU A 87 2.20 -15.47 -6.92
CA GLU A 87 0.81 -15.51 -7.37
C GLU A 87 0.71 -15.45 -8.91
N GLY A 88 1.83 -15.57 -9.63
CA GLY A 88 1.87 -15.70 -11.10
C GLY A 88 2.12 -14.40 -11.87
N TYR A 89 2.41 -13.30 -11.18
CA TYR A 89 2.72 -12.00 -11.80
C TYR A 89 4.20 -11.67 -11.66
N ASP A 90 4.86 -11.18 -12.72
CA ASP A 90 6.30 -10.91 -12.71
C ASP A 90 7.14 -12.18 -12.43
N GLN A 91 8.47 -12.04 -12.29
CA GLN A 91 9.39 -13.13 -12.00
C GLN A 91 10.24 -12.81 -10.76
N PRO A 92 10.50 -13.80 -9.89
CA PRO A 92 11.46 -13.63 -8.80
C PRO A 92 12.86 -13.46 -9.38
N ALA A 93 13.62 -12.52 -8.83
CA ALA A 93 15.01 -12.27 -9.20
C ALA A 93 15.92 -12.57 -8.01
N TYR A 94 17.02 -13.26 -8.27
CA TYR A 94 18.09 -13.47 -7.29
C TYR A 94 19.39 -12.92 -7.88
N THR A 95 19.92 -11.88 -7.25
CA THR A 95 21.22 -11.30 -7.55
C THR A 95 22.04 -11.24 -6.25
N ASN A 96 23.36 -11.29 -6.37
CA ASN A 96 24.24 -11.23 -5.20
C ASN A 96 24.69 -9.79 -4.89
N ILE A 97 25.31 -9.13 -5.88
CA ILE A 97 25.83 -7.76 -5.73
C ILE A 97 25.17 -6.80 -6.73
N GLN A 98 24.90 -7.30 -7.94
CA GLN A 98 24.27 -6.51 -9.00
C GLN A 98 22.86 -6.11 -8.59
N TYR A 99 22.46 -4.91 -9.00
CA TYR A 99 21.05 -4.57 -8.96
C TYR A 99 20.27 -5.45 -9.94
N PRO A 100 18.99 -5.76 -9.66
CA PRO A 100 18.17 -6.59 -10.55
C PRO A 100 17.98 -6.03 -11.96
N TRP A 101 18.25 -4.73 -12.17
CA TRP A 101 18.15 -4.04 -13.45
C TRP A 101 19.48 -3.91 -14.21
N ASP A 102 20.61 -4.33 -13.61
CA ASP A 102 21.92 -4.24 -14.26
C ASP A 102 21.95 -5.10 -15.54
N GLY A 103 22.38 -4.48 -16.66
CA GLY A 103 22.42 -5.13 -17.97
C GLY A 103 21.06 -5.21 -18.68
N ILE A 104 19.99 -4.67 -18.07
CA ILE A 104 18.66 -4.55 -18.67
C ILE A 104 18.39 -3.10 -19.07
N GLU A 105 18.61 -2.17 -18.14
CA GLU A 105 18.42 -0.73 -18.34
C GLU A 105 19.66 0.03 -17.86
N ALA A 106 20.10 1.04 -18.61
CA ALA A 106 21.24 1.87 -18.23
C ALA A 106 20.77 2.97 -17.26
N ILE A 107 21.08 2.82 -15.98
CA ILE A 107 20.57 3.66 -14.90
C ILE A 107 21.74 4.37 -14.23
N GLU A 108 21.64 5.69 -14.07
CA GLU A 108 22.64 6.47 -13.34
C GLU A 108 22.39 6.42 -11.82
N PRO A 109 23.42 6.59 -10.98
CA PRO A 109 23.23 6.65 -9.52
C PRO A 109 22.17 7.68 -9.13
N GLY A 110 21.18 7.26 -8.33
CA GLY A 110 20.04 8.08 -7.91
C GLY A 110 18.82 8.01 -8.82
N GLN A 111 18.88 7.24 -9.91
CA GLN A 111 17.72 6.93 -10.75
C GLN A 111 17.16 5.54 -10.43
N ILE A 112 15.91 5.32 -10.81
CA ILE A 112 15.26 4.00 -10.81
C ILE A 112 14.91 3.60 -12.25
N PRO A 113 14.76 2.30 -12.54
CA PRO A 113 14.27 1.84 -13.84
C PRO A 113 12.93 2.46 -14.21
N GLN A 114 12.72 2.75 -15.50
CA GLN A 114 11.45 3.28 -16.02
C GLN A 114 10.83 2.40 -17.11
N ASP A 115 11.65 1.69 -17.90
CA ASP A 115 11.14 0.81 -18.96
C ASP A 115 10.51 -0.46 -18.38
N PHE A 116 11.15 -1.00 -17.35
CA PHE A 116 10.61 -2.08 -16.53
C PHE A 116 10.73 -1.68 -15.07
N ASN A 117 9.62 -1.30 -14.45
CA ASN A 117 9.52 -1.10 -13.02
C ASN A 117 8.11 -1.47 -12.59
N PRO A 118 7.83 -2.77 -12.40
CA PRO A 118 6.49 -3.28 -12.20
C PRO A 118 5.70 -2.51 -11.14
N VAL A 119 4.43 -2.24 -11.47
CA VAL A 119 3.51 -1.53 -10.59
C VAL A 119 2.30 -2.42 -10.33
N ALA A 120 1.99 -2.60 -9.06
CA ALA A 120 0.87 -3.38 -8.60
C ALA A 120 -0.20 -2.46 -7.99
N SER A 121 -1.41 -2.48 -8.55
CA SER A 121 -2.54 -1.68 -8.08
C SER A 121 -3.53 -2.57 -7.34
N TYR A 122 -3.76 -2.29 -6.06
CA TYR A 122 -4.65 -3.04 -5.18
C TYR A 122 -5.85 -2.17 -4.80
N VAL A 123 -7.04 -2.76 -4.76
CA VAL A 123 -8.26 -2.12 -4.28
C VAL A 123 -9.05 -3.05 -3.38
N LYS A 124 -9.57 -2.52 -2.28
CA LYS A 124 -10.56 -3.22 -1.45
C LYS A 124 -11.74 -2.29 -1.16
N TYR A 125 -12.93 -2.87 -1.21
CA TYR A 125 -14.16 -2.22 -0.78
C TYR A 125 -14.54 -2.79 0.57
N PHE A 126 -14.85 -1.94 1.53
CA PHE A 126 -15.20 -2.36 2.89
C PHE A 126 -16.22 -1.42 3.53
N TYR A 127 -16.93 -1.93 4.53
CA TYR A 127 -17.90 -1.16 5.30
C TYR A 127 -17.36 -0.97 6.72
N LEU A 128 -17.52 0.24 7.24
CA LEU A 128 -17.26 0.51 8.66
C LEU A 128 -18.50 0.13 9.48
N PRO A 129 -18.35 -0.56 10.63
CA PRO A 129 -19.45 -0.75 11.56
C PRO A 129 -20.02 0.60 12.01
N GLU A 130 -21.34 0.71 12.15
CA GLU A 130 -22.00 1.96 12.55
C GLU A 130 -21.48 2.48 13.89
N GLU A 131 -21.13 1.57 14.81
CA GLU A 131 -20.64 1.89 16.14
C GLU A 131 -19.30 2.62 16.14
N LYS A 132 -18.53 2.53 15.04
CA LYS A 132 -17.19 3.14 14.89
C LYS A 132 -17.18 4.44 14.11
N LYS A 133 -18.36 5.01 13.78
CA LYS A 133 -18.49 6.17 12.90
C LYS A 133 -17.64 7.38 13.29
N ASP A 134 -17.62 7.69 14.58
CA ASP A 134 -17.00 8.90 15.12
C ASP A 134 -15.70 8.57 15.88
N GLU A 135 -15.22 7.32 15.79
CA GLU A 135 -13.96 6.90 16.38
C GLU A 135 -12.78 7.18 15.43
N PRO A 136 -11.59 7.49 15.96
CA PRO A 136 -10.37 7.56 15.16
C PRO A 136 -10.14 6.25 14.40
N LEU A 137 -9.92 6.37 13.09
CA LEU A 137 -9.67 5.24 12.20
C LEU A 137 -8.25 5.31 11.66
N PHE A 138 -7.48 4.26 11.91
CA PHE A 138 -6.12 4.13 11.41
C PHE A 138 -5.98 2.86 10.58
N ILE A 139 -5.06 2.87 9.63
CA ILE A 139 -4.62 1.67 8.92
C ILE A 139 -3.14 1.43 9.15
N SER A 140 -2.79 0.16 9.30
CA SER A 140 -1.42 -0.29 9.46
C SER A 140 -1.07 -1.30 8.38
N PHE A 141 -0.05 -0.98 7.58
CA PHE A 141 0.59 -1.92 6.67
C PHE A 141 1.83 -2.48 7.34
N GLN A 142 1.80 -3.77 7.66
CA GLN A 142 2.89 -4.43 8.41
C GLN A 142 4.16 -4.68 7.58
N GLY A 143 4.07 -4.55 6.26
CA GLY A 143 5.18 -4.64 5.32
C GLY A 143 4.68 -4.56 3.88
N VAL A 144 5.29 -3.70 3.07
CA VAL A 144 4.98 -3.51 1.65
C VAL A 144 6.28 -3.23 0.92
N GLU A 145 6.59 -4.02 -0.11
CA GLU A 145 7.87 -3.91 -0.83
C GLU A 145 7.66 -3.33 -2.24
N SER A 146 8.42 -2.32 -2.69
CA SER A 146 9.46 -1.56 -1.94
C SER A 146 8.99 -0.20 -1.43
N GLY A 147 7.95 0.37 -2.05
CA GLY A 147 7.26 1.56 -1.59
C GLY A 147 5.87 1.67 -2.20
N PHE A 148 4.99 2.45 -1.56
CA PHE A 148 3.59 2.53 -1.97
C PHE A 148 2.93 3.87 -1.68
N ALA A 149 1.96 4.20 -2.51
CA ALA A 149 1.03 5.30 -2.31
C ALA A 149 -0.36 4.77 -1.90
N LEU A 150 -1.04 5.52 -1.03
CA LEU A 150 -2.30 5.14 -0.42
C LEU A 150 -3.38 6.19 -0.65
N TRP A 151 -4.58 5.73 -1.00
CA TRP A 151 -5.77 6.55 -1.13
C TRP A 151 -6.97 5.92 -0.41
N LEU A 152 -7.86 6.77 0.10
CA LEU A 152 -9.17 6.39 0.60
C LEU A 152 -10.24 7.28 -0.03
N ASN A 153 -11.26 6.67 -0.63
CA ASN A 153 -12.40 7.36 -1.25
C ASN A 153 -11.97 8.47 -2.24
N GLY A 154 -10.93 8.20 -3.03
CA GLY A 154 -10.38 9.16 -3.99
C GLY A 154 -9.43 10.21 -3.41
N SER A 155 -9.26 10.29 -2.09
CA SER A 155 -8.33 11.23 -1.45
C SER A 155 -6.98 10.58 -1.22
N TYR A 156 -5.91 11.31 -1.52
CA TYR A 156 -4.56 10.87 -1.20
C TYR A 156 -4.33 10.92 0.31
N VAL A 157 -3.95 9.78 0.88
CA VAL A 157 -3.69 9.63 2.32
C VAL A 157 -2.21 9.84 2.59
N GLY A 158 -1.32 9.15 1.86
CA GLY A 158 0.11 9.26 2.08
C GLY A 158 0.94 8.27 1.25
N TYR A 159 2.24 8.29 1.51
CA TYR A 159 3.26 7.47 0.86
C TYR A 159 4.23 6.93 1.89
N SER A 160 4.75 5.72 1.67
CA SER A 160 5.86 5.19 2.46
C SER A 160 6.75 4.27 1.63
N GLU A 161 8.04 4.37 1.89
CA GLU A 161 9.07 3.38 1.63
C GLU A 161 9.44 2.68 2.96
N ASP A 162 10.45 1.79 2.92
CA ASP A 162 10.81 0.81 3.97
C ASP A 162 9.86 -0.41 4.01
N SER A 163 10.39 -1.54 3.57
CA SER A 163 9.64 -2.78 3.38
C SER A 163 9.43 -3.57 4.66
N PHE A 164 10.26 -3.34 5.68
CA PHE A 164 10.41 -4.23 6.83
C PHE A 164 9.94 -3.62 8.16
N THR A 165 9.45 -2.38 8.14
CA THR A 165 8.79 -1.76 9.29
C THR A 165 7.36 -1.32 8.97
N PRO A 166 6.45 -1.26 9.98
CA PRO A 166 5.07 -0.88 9.73
C PRO A 166 4.90 0.57 9.24
N SER A 167 3.95 0.75 8.34
CA SER A 167 3.52 2.05 7.83
C SER A 167 2.08 2.34 8.25
N ASP A 168 1.92 3.27 9.17
CA ASP A 168 0.63 3.63 9.77
C ASP A 168 0.12 4.99 9.28
N PHE A 169 -1.19 5.09 9.00
CA PHE A 169 -1.82 6.31 8.50
C PHE A 169 -3.16 6.59 9.17
N ASP A 170 -3.48 7.87 9.35
CA ASP A 170 -4.79 8.33 9.80
C ASP A 170 -5.77 8.38 8.62
N LEU A 171 -6.83 7.57 8.71
CA LEU A 171 -7.92 7.49 7.74
C LEU A 171 -9.15 8.29 8.15
N THR A 172 -9.21 8.77 9.39
CA THR A 172 -10.35 9.48 9.98
C THR A 172 -10.90 10.60 9.09
N PRO A 173 -10.09 11.50 8.51
CA PRO A 173 -10.63 12.61 7.72
C PRO A 173 -11.16 12.20 6.32
N PHE A 174 -10.89 10.97 5.88
CA PHE A 174 -11.23 10.49 4.54
C PHE A 174 -12.33 9.40 4.56
N ALA A 175 -12.52 8.76 5.71
CA ALA A 175 -13.50 7.71 5.90
C ALA A 175 -14.93 8.26 5.94
N ARG A 176 -15.89 7.41 5.57
CA ARG A 176 -17.32 7.76 5.58
C ARG A 176 -18.19 6.58 5.95
N GLN A 177 -19.45 6.86 6.23
CA GLN A 177 -20.47 5.82 6.40
C GLN A 177 -20.79 5.11 5.08
N GLY A 178 -21.15 3.83 5.19
CA GLY A 178 -21.38 2.95 4.05
C GLY A 178 -20.09 2.37 3.47
N GLU A 179 -20.07 2.19 2.15
CA GLU A 179 -18.94 1.58 1.45
C GLU A 179 -17.77 2.57 1.31
N ASN A 180 -16.59 2.12 1.73
CA ASN A 180 -15.33 2.80 1.56
C ASN A 180 -14.47 2.04 0.55
N LYS A 181 -13.76 2.79 -0.29
CA LYS A 181 -12.82 2.25 -1.28
C LYS A 181 -11.41 2.64 -0.87
N ILE A 182 -10.61 1.67 -0.45
CA ILE A 182 -9.17 1.83 -0.24
C ILE A 182 -8.41 1.37 -1.49
N ALA A 183 -7.46 2.19 -1.93
CA ALA A 183 -6.62 1.92 -3.08
C ALA A 183 -5.16 2.08 -2.70
N VAL A 184 -4.32 1.14 -3.15
CA VAL A 184 -2.88 1.11 -2.89
C VAL A 184 -2.16 0.87 -4.21
N GLN A 185 -1.13 1.65 -4.48
CA GLN A 185 -0.25 1.42 -5.63
C GLN A 185 1.15 1.15 -5.11
N VAL A 186 1.67 -0.04 -5.41
CA VAL A 186 2.97 -0.52 -4.96
C VAL A 186 3.93 -0.53 -6.14
N PHE A 187 5.14 -0.02 -5.92
CA PHE A 187 6.22 0.06 -6.90
C PHE A 187 7.28 -0.98 -6.56
N LYS A 188 7.74 -1.75 -7.56
CA LYS A 188 8.77 -2.76 -7.35
C LYS A 188 10.10 -2.14 -6.93
N TRP A 189 10.49 -1.04 -7.55
CA TRP A 189 11.71 -0.31 -7.24
C TRP A 189 11.43 1.17 -6.97
N THR A 190 11.94 1.65 -5.85
CA THR A 190 11.94 3.06 -5.41
C THR A 190 13.37 3.53 -5.14
N ALA A 191 13.54 4.79 -4.74
CA ALA A 191 14.86 5.31 -4.34
C ALA A 191 15.49 4.54 -3.16
N GLY A 192 14.69 3.86 -2.33
CA GLY A 192 15.14 3.00 -1.24
C GLY A 192 15.53 1.55 -1.60
N SER A 193 15.45 1.15 -2.88
CA SER A 193 15.87 -0.18 -3.37
C SER A 193 17.38 -0.27 -3.63
#